data_AF-A0A932CQR9-F1
#
_entry.id   AF-A0A932CQR9-F1
#
_cell.length_a   1.000
_cell.length_b   1.000
_cell.length_c   1.000
_cell.angle_alpha   90.00
_cell.angle_beta   90.00
_cell.angle_gamma   90.00
#
_symmetry.space_group_name_H-M   'P 1'
#
loop_
_entity.id
_entity.type
_entity.pdbx_description
1 polymer ?
#
loop_
_entity_poly.entity_id
_entity_poly.type
_entity_poly.pdbx_seq_one_letter_code
_entity_poly.pdbx_strand_id
1 'polypeptide(L)' 'FRTFNNYIWQFTEGKPKINQWRTLKEVPASTRESDKMSKELKRLGFKFVGTTICYSFMQAVGMVNDHIIDCFRYNELL' A
#
# COMPACT_ATOMS: atom_id res chain seq x y z
N PHE A 1 10.88 -10.30 -19.30
CA PHE A 1 10.80 -8.97 -18.70
C PHE A 1 9.81 -9.01 -17.53
N ARG A 2 10.14 -8.45 -16.35
CA ARG A 2 9.14 -8.25 -15.28
C ARG A 2 8.33 -7.00 -15.61
N THR A 3 7.01 -7.08 -15.63
CA THR A 3 6.15 -5.90 -15.79
C THR A 3 6.16 -5.05 -14.52
N PHE A 4 5.84 -3.76 -14.62
CA PHE A 4 5.71 -2.90 -13.44
C PHE A 4 4.65 -3.45 -12.47
N ASN A 5 3.53 -3.97 -12.99
CA ASN A 5 2.49 -4.61 -12.19
C ASN A 5 3.05 -5.75 -11.33
N ASN A 6 3.75 -6.71 -11.94
CA ASN A 6 4.30 -7.84 -11.19
C ASN A 6 5.38 -7.40 -10.19
N TYR A 7 6.12 -6.33 -10.52
CA TYR A 7 7.11 -5.77 -9.62
C TYR A 7 6.47 -5.09 -8.40
N ILE A 8 5.45 -4.26 -8.59
CA ILE A 8 4.88 -3.48 -7.48
C ILE A 8 4.07 -4.38 -6.53
N TRP A 9 3.35 -5.38 -7.05
CA TRP A 9 2.59 -6.32 -6.23
C TRP A 9 3.46 -7.26 -5.37
N GLN A 10 4.78 -7.34 -5.63
CA GLN A 10 5.68 -8.16 -4.80
C GLN A 10 5.72 -7.70 -3.34
N PHE A 11 5.45 -6.41 -3.08
CA PHE A 11 5.54 -5.84 -1.73
C PHE A 11 4.38 -6.26 -0.81
N THR A 12 3.33 -6.86 -1.37
CA THR A 12 2.21 -7.49 -0.62
C THR A 12 1.98 -8.93 -1.05
N GLU A 13 3.02 -9.60 -1.56
CA GLU A 13 2.97 -11.01 -1.98
C GLU A 13 1.86 -11.31 -3.01
N GLY A 14 1.53 -10.31 -3.85
CA GLY A 14 0.51 -10.45 -4.89
C GLY A 14 -0.93 -10.39 -4.41
N LYS A 15 -1.18 -10.06 -3.13
CA LYS A 15 -2.53 -10.01 -2.55
C LYS A 15 -2.79 -8.68 -1.86
N PRO A 16 -4.03 -8.17 -1.88
CA PRO A 16 -4.42 -7.05 -1.02
C PRO A 16 -4.25 -7.42 0.45
N LYS A 17 -3.72 -6.51 1.25
CA LYS A 17 -3.74 -6.62 2.72
C LYS A 17 -4.99 -5.91 3.24
N ILE A 18 -5.89 -6.67 3.86
CA ILE A 18 -7.11 -6.11 4.45
C ILE A 18 -6.84 -5.76 5.91
N ASN A 19 -6.90 -4.48 6.25
CA ASN A 19 -6.77 -4.01 7.63
C ASN A 19 -8.15 -3.73 8.23
N GLN A 20 -8.26 -3.70 9.57
CA GLN A 20 -9.53 -3.53 10.29
C GLN A 20 -9.51 -2.29 11.17
N TRP A 21 -9.16 -1.14 10.60
CA TRP A 21 -9.09 0.12 11.33
C TRP A 21 -10.49 0.59 11.72
N ARG A 22 -10.69 0.94 12.99
CA ARG A 22 -11.98 1.49 13.45
C ARG A 22 -12.10 2.97 13.14
N THR A 23 -10.98 3.69 13.24
CA THR A 23 -10.93 5.13 13.00
C THR A 23 -9.76 5.50 12.09
N LEU A 24 -9.86 6.63 11.39
CA LEU A 24 -8.78 7.13 10.53
C LEU A 24 -7.48 7.41 11.29
N LYS A 25 -7.55 7.63 12.61
CA LYS A 25 -6.36 7.87 13.46
C LYS A 25 -5.50 6.63 13.64
N GLU A 26 -6.08 5.44 13.45
CA GLU A 26 -5.35 4.17 13.54
C GLU A 26 -4.61 3.85 12.24
N VAL A 27 -5.03 4.43 11.11
CA VAL A 27 -4.40 4.22 9.81
C VAL A 27 -3.00 4.84 9.85
N PRO A 28 -1.93 4.05 9.68
CA PRO A 28 -0.57 4.57 9.79
C PRO A 28 -0.22 5.45 8.58
N ALA A 29 0.74 6.36 8.73
CA ALA A 29 1.27 7.12 7.59
C ALA A 29 2.26 6.31 6.74
N SER A 30 2.76 5.18 7.26
CA SER A 30 3.68 4.26 6.57
C SER A 30 3.68 2.88 7.23
N THR A 31 4.09 1.86 6.48
CA THR A 31 4.27 0.50 6.99
C THR A 31 5.62 -0.08 6.58
N ARG A 32 5.94 -1.26 7.12
CA ARG A 32 7.14 -2.01 6.73
C ARG A 32 7.18 -2.33 5.24
N GLU A 33 6.01 -2.56 4.63
CA GLU A 33 5.88 -2.82 3.20
C GLU A 33 6.17 -1.55 2.37
N SER A 34 5.63 -0.38 2.77
CA SER A 34 5.94 0.89 2.09
C SER A 34 7.39 1.32 2.28
N ASP A 35 8.03 1.00 3.41
CA ASP A 35 9.46 1.25 3.64
C ASP A 35 10.33 0.47 2.65
N LYS A 36 10.01 -0.82 2.47
CA LYS A 36 10.67 -1.69 1.48
C LYS A 36 10.45 -1.16 0.07
N MET A 37 9.23 -0.78 -0.28
CA MET A 37 8.89 -0.21 -1.59
C MET A 37 9.67 1.09 -1.84
N SER A 38 9.67 2.02 -0.89
CA SER A 38 10.40 3.29 -0.99
C SER A 38 11.89 3.06 -1.22
N LYS A 39 12.51 2.15 -0.45
CA LYS A 39 13.93 1.83 -0.59
C LYS A 39 14.25 1.26 -1.97
N GLU A 40 13.46 0.31 -2.45
CA GLU A 40 13.70 -0.32 -3.74
C GLU A 40 13.42 0.61 -4.93
N LEU A 41 12.36 1.41 -4.88
CA LEU A 41 12.07 2.41 -5.91
C LEU A 41 13.17 3.47 -5.98
N LYS A 42 13.68 3.95 -4.84
CA LYS A 42 14.85 4.83 -4.79
C LYS A 42 16.08 4.18 -5.43
N ARG A 43 16.33 2.89 -5.15
CA ARG A 43 17.44 2.13 -5.76
C ARG A 43 17.29 2.01 -7.27
N LEU A 44 16.07 1.92 -7.79
CA LEU A 44 15.75 1.92 -9.22
C LEU A 44 15.76 3.32 -9.86
N GLY A 45 16.09 4.37 -9.11
CA GLY A 45 16.25 5.73 -9.64
C GLY A 45 14.99 6.59 -9.57
N PHE A 46 13.86 6.07 -9.06
CA PHE A 46 12.66 6.88 -8.84
C PHE A 46 12.94 8.00 -7.83
N LYS A 47 12.28 9.15 -8.04
CA LYS A 47 12.36 10.34 -7.18
C LYS A 47 10.99 10.61 -6.56
N PHE A 48 10.95 11.34 -5.45
CA PHE A 48 9.71 11.61 -4.71
C PHE A 48 8.92 10.35 -4.34
N VAL A 49 9.64 9.30 -3.94
CA VAL A 49 9.08 8.00 -3.51
C VAL A 49 9.41 7.74 -2.04
N GLY A 50 9.07 8.68 -1.16
CA GLY A 50 9.16 8.50 0.30
C GLY A 50 8.19 7.43 0.79
N THR A 51 8.44 6.85 1.98
CA THR A 51 7.60 5.75 2.49
C THR A 51 6.13 6.13 2.63
N THR A 52 5.82 7.35 3.07
CA THR A 52 4.44 7.86 3.11
C THR A 52 3.81 7.93 1.73
N ILE A 53 4.55 8.39 0.72
CA ILE A 53 4.06 8.43 -0.67
C ILE A 53 3.80 7.00 -1.17
N CYS A 54 4.71 6.06 -0.89
CA CYS A 54 4.52 4.66 -1.24
C CYS A 54 3.32 4.04 -0.53
N TYR A 55 3.08 4.36 0.74
CA TYR A 55 1.93 3.84 1.47
C TYR A 55 0.61 4.42 0.92
N SER A 56 0.56 5.72 0.66
CA SER A 56 -0.59 6.34 -0.02
C SER A 56 -0.84 5.76 -1.41
N PHE A 57 0.22 5.45 -2.16
CA PHE A 57 0.09 4.73 -3.43
C PHE A 57 -0.51 3.34 -3.23
N MET A 58 -0.01 2.56 -2.26
CA MET A 58 -0.52 1.22 -1.95
C MET A 58 -2.01 1.25 -1.59
N GLN A 59 -2.45 2.25 -0.81
CA GLN A 59 -3.87 2.46 -0.50
C GLN A 59 -4.67 2.77 -1.77
N ALA A 60 -4.20 3.72 -2.58
CA ALA A 60 -4.93 4.20 -3.76
C ALA A 60 -5.11 3.12 -4.84
N VAL A 61 -4.15 2.22 -5.00
CA VAL A 61 -4.19 1.15 -6.03
C VAL A 61 -4.69 -0.19 -5.51
N GLY A 62 -5.17 -0.24 -4.25
CA GLY A 62 -5.78 -1.44 -3.67
C GLY A 62 -4.81 -2.53 -3.23
N MET A 63 -3.51 -2.20 -3.08
CA MET A 63 -2.56 -3.13 -2.45
C MET A 63 -2.84 -3.29 -0.95
N VAL A 64 -3.43 -2.28 -0.33
CA VAL A 64 -4.01 -2.37 1.02
C VAL A 64 -5.44 -1.84 0.99
N ASN A 65 -6.33 -2.51 1.71
CA ASN A 65 -7.67 -2.02 1.99
C ASN A 65 -7.64 -1.37 3.37
N ASP A 66 -7.54 -0.04 3.38
CA ASP A 66 -7.54 0.81 4.58
C ASP A 66 -8.84 1.57 4.77
N HIS A 67 -9.90 1.20 4.05
CA HIS A 67 -11.22 1.66 4.43
C HIS A 67 -11.47 1.27 5.90
N ILE A 68 -11.89 2.23 6.72
CA ILE A 68 -12.29 1.92 8.09
C ILE A 68 -13.49 0.97 8.07
N ILE A 69 -13.64 0.13 9.10
CA ILE A 69 -14.63 -0.95 9.10
C ILE A 69 -16.09 -0.49 8.90
N ASP A 70 -16.40 0.75 9.26
CA ASP A 70 -17.73 1.35 9.11
C ASP A 70 -17.94 2.01 7.73
N CYS A 71 -16.92 2.05 6.88
CA CYS A 71 -17.05 2.53 5.51
C CYS A 71 -17.87 1.52 4.69
N PHE A 72 -18.87 2.01 3.97
CA PHE A 72 -19.73 1.17 3.12
C PHE A 72 -18.97 0.36 2.05
N ARG A 73 -17.75 0.78 1.68
CA ARG A 73 -16.88 0.07 0.72
C ARG A 73 -16.02 -1.01 1.36
N TYR A 74 -15.89 -1.07 2.68
CA TYR A 74 -14.98 -1.99 3.36
C TYR A 74 -15.22 -3.45 2.97
N ASN A 75 -16.48 -3.88 3.00
CA ASN A 75 -16.88 -5.25 2.67
C ASN A 75 -16.94 -5.53 1.17
N GLU A 76 -16.96 -4.51 0.31
CA GLU A 76 -16.98 -4.69 -1.14
C GLU A 76 -15.58 -5.01 -1.71
N LEU A 77 -14.54 -4.84 -0.90
CA LEU A 77 -13.13 -4.92 -1.26
C LEU A 77 -12.38 -6.00 -0.45
N LEU A 78 -13.11 -7.02 0.02
CA LEU A 78 -12.59 -8.19 0.73
C LEU A 78 -12.07 -9.27 -0.24
#